data_AF-A0A316YS52-F1
#
_entry.id   AF-A0A316YS52-F1
#
_cell.length_a   1.000
_cell.length_b   1.000
_cell.length_c   1.000
_cell.angle_alpha   90.00
_cell.angle_beta   90.00
_cell.angle_gamma   90.00
#
_symmetry.space_group_name_H-M   'P 1'
#
loop_
_entity.id
_entity.type
_entity.pdbx_description
1 polymer ?
#
loop_
_entity_poly.entity_id
_entity_poly.type
_entity_poly.pdbx_seq_one_letter_code
_entity_poly.pdbx_strand_id
1 'polypeptide(L)'
;MAQSIFVRGYLIAYNLASFFGWALILSTTIKHLVLGPQTFSAPQRLAGDILASLRPFRAWFQEKYANPYLPAFALELLERASLLHRHVGALVALVQSFAVLEVLHAALGWVRSPVPTTVIQVASRLWLVWGISERYSESAGSAFYASMVFAWSLTECVRYSFYANSLMGSENDGLLWARYTLFYVLYPLGAGSEAMLMFQTLPKVLPWNDPSAWSAGNYAILFLFVIWWPGLYVMYSHMIRQRSRALGRGFWGSKRTEERKKAAVIKEARRRGAKDIADASWATGESSSKKDK
;
A
#
# COMPACT_ATOMS: atom_id res chain seq x y z
N MET A 1 -4.74 4.99 -25.96
CA MET A 1 -5.17 6.41 -25.83
C MET A 1 -4.22 7.13 -24.90
N ALA A 2 -3.63 8.24 -25.34
CA ALA A 2 -2.94 9.15 -24.44
C ALA A 2 -3.99 9.71 -23.45
N GLN A 3 -3.75 9.61 -22.15
CA GLN A 3 -4.64 10.20 -21.14
C GLN A 3 -4.72 11.71 -21.36
N SER A 4 -5.91 12.29 -21.22
CA SER A 4 -6.05 13.74 -21.28
C SER A 4 -5.27 14.41 -20.13
N ILE A 5 -4.79 15.63 -20.36
CA ILE A 5 -4.07 16.41 -19.35
C ILE A 5 -4.89 16.55 -18.07
N PHE A 6 -6.22 16.72 -18.20
CA PHE A 6 -7.13 16.80 -17.07
C PHE A 6 -7.18 15.52 -16.23
N VAL A 7 -7.30 14.35 -16.88
CA VAL A 7 -7.32 13.06 -16.17
C VAL A 7 -5.98 12.82 -15.47
N ARG A 8 -4.87 13.13 -16.15
CA ARG A 8 -3.53 13.01 -15.56
C ARG A 8 -3.37 13.92 -14.34
N GLY A 9 -3.80 15.19 -14.42
CA GLY A 9 -3.75 16.15 -13.31
C GLY A 9 -4.60 15.71 -12.12
N TYR A 10 -5.82 15.26 -12.37
CA TYR A 10 -6.69 14.71 -11.34
C TYR A 10 -6.08 13.48 -10.66
N LEU A 11 -5.52 12.53 -11.43
CA LEU A 11 -4.88 11.34 -10.86
C LEU A 11 -3.67 11.72 -10.00
N ILE A 12 -2.88 12.72 -10.39
CA ILE A 12 -1.77 13.24 -9.55
C ILE A 12 -2.33 13.78 -8.23
N ALA A 13 -3.35 14.64 -8.28
CA ALA A 13 -3.98 15.19 -7.09
C ALA A 13 -4.54 14.10 -6.16
N TYR A 14 -5.23 13.09 -6.73
CA TYR A 14 -5.74 11.95 -5.99
C TYR A 14 -4.62 11.17 -5.29
N ASN A 15 -3.55 10.81 -6.01
CA ASN A 15 -2.43 10.07 -5.42
C ASN A 15 -1.73 10.89 -4.33
N LEU A 16 -1.57 12.20 -4.50
CA LEU A 16 -1.01 13.06 -3.46
C LEU A 16 -1.92 13.16 -2.24
N ALA A 17 -3.23 13.34 -2.43
CA ALA A 17 -4.20 13.37 -1.34
C ALA A 17 -4.20 12.06 -0.55
N SER A 18 -4.22 10.92 -1.24
CA SER A 18 -4.12 9.60 -0.61
C SER A 18 -2.78 9.40 0.10
N PHE A 19 -1.67 9.83 -0.50
CA PHE A 19 -0.35 9.82 0.15
C PHE A 19 -0.38 10.60 1.47
N PHE A 20 -0.86 11.85 1.48
CA PHE A 20 -0.91 12.65 2.70
C PHE A 20 -1.86 12.06 3.74
N GLY A 21 -2.98 11.49 3.33
CA GLY A 21 -3.88 10.76 4.23
C GLY A 21 -3.18 9.60 4.94
N TRP A 22 -2.50 8.74 4.18
CA TRP A 22 -1.75 7.61 4.76
C TRP A 22 -0.50 8.03 5.52
N ALA A 23 0.18 9.10 5.11
CA ALA A 23 1.32 9.64 5.84
C ALA A 23 0.89 10.20 7.20
N LEU A 24 -0.28 10.85 7.27
CA LEU A 24 -0.85 11.30 8.53
C LEU A 24 -1.21 10.12 9.44
N ILE A 25 -1.83 9.06 8.88
CA ILE A 25 -2.12 7.82 9.62
C ILE A 25 -0.83 7.20 10.16
N LEU A 26 0.21 7.09 9.34
CA LEU A 26 1.51 6.53 9.72
C LEU A 26 2.16 7.34 10.84
N SER A 27 2.26 8.66 10.66
CA SER A 27 2.80 9.59 11.66
C SER A 27 2.05 9.46 13.00
N THR A 28 0.71 9.46 12.94
CA THR A 28 -0.14 9.35 14.13
C THR A 28 0.05 8.01 14.82
N THR A 29 0.13 6.92 14.04
CA THR A 29 0.37 5.57 14.55
C THR A 29 1.71 5.47 15.27
N ILE A 30 2.79 5.94 14.65
CA ILE A 30 4.13 5.94 15.26
C ILE A 30 4.12 6.78 16.54
N LYS A 31 3.57 7.99 16.52
CA LYS A 31 3.48 8.85 17.71
C LYS A 31 2.69 8.20 18.82
N HIS A 32 1.57 7.54 18.51
CA HIS A 32 0.75 6.86 19.51
C HIS A 32 1.48 5.67 20.15
N LEU A 33 2.19 4.87 19.35
CA LEU A 33 2.96 3.74 19.86
C LEU A 33 4.14 4.20 20.74
N VAL A 34 4.82 5.28 20.37
CA VAL A 34 6.00 5.79 21.08
C VAL A 34 5.66 6.64 22.30
N LEU A 35 4.63 7.47 22.22
CA LEU A 35 4.28 8.47 23.24
C LEU A 35 2.97 8.17 23.99
N GLY A 36 2.19 7.18 23.55
CA GLY A 36 0.89 6.84 24.12
C GLY A 36 -0.26 7.72 23.58
N PRO A 37 -1.44 7.70 24.23
CA PRO A 37 -2.62 8.49 23.85
C PRO A 37 -2.31 9.98 23.70
N GLN A 38 -2.68 10.53 22.53
CA GLN A 38 -2.46 11.95 22.20
C GLN A 38 -3.80 12.63 21.94
N THR A 39 -3.82 13.96 22.01
CA THR A 39 -5.00 14.73 21.62
C THR A 39 -5.27 14.59 20.11
N PHE A 40 -6.55 14.57 19.74
CA PHE A 40 -6.93 14.46 18.33
C PHE A 40 -6.50 15.71 17.55
N SER A 41 -5.74 15.50 16.47
CA SER A 41 -5.47 16.52 15.47
C SER A 41 -6.76 16.91 14.70
N ALA A 42 -6.77 18.09 14.08
CA ALA A 42 -7.94 18.57 13.35
C ALA A 42 -8.44 17.59 12.27
N PRO A 43 -7.58 16.94 11.44
CA PRO A 43 -8.05 15.95 10.47
C PRO A 43 -8.67 14.70 11.12
N GLN A 44 -8.17 14.27 12.29
CA GLN A 44 -8.76 13.14 13.01
C GLN A 44 -10.16 13.47 13.54
N ARG A 45 -10.36 14.70 14.06
CA ARG A 45 -11.68 15.17 14.50
C ARG A 45 -12.63 15.25 13.33
N LEU A 46 -12.22 15.90 12.24
CA LEU A 46 -13.00 16.00 11.02
C LEU A 46 -13.41 14.62 10.48
N ALA A 47 -12.49 13.66 10.45
CA ALA A 47 -12.82 12.30 10.04
C ALA A 47 -13.82 11.62 10.99
N GLY A 48 -13.69 11.87 12.30
CA GLY A 48 -14.65 11.43 13.31
C GLY A 48 -16.04 12.02 13.10
N ASP A 49 -16.12 13.32 12.82
CA ASP A 49 -17.36 14.06 12.63
C ASP A 49 -18.08 13.64 11.34
N ILE A 50 -17.33 13.54 10.22
CA ILE A 50 -17.87 13.09 8.92
C ILE A 50 -18.46 11.68 9.04
N LEU A 51 -17.80 10.79 9.80
CA LEU A 51 -18.20 9.40 9.93
C LEU A 51 -19.05 9.13 11.18
N ALA A 52 -19.45 10.16 11.92
CA ALA A 52 -20.17 9.99 13.19
C ALA A 52 -21.49 9.23 13.00
N SER A 53 -22.20 9.47 11.89
CA SER A 53 -23.46 8.80 11.56
C SER A 53 -23.29 7.38 11.01
N LEU A 54 -22.11 7.07 10.46
CA LEU A 54 -21.83 5.81 9.77
C LEU A 54 -21.11 4.78 10.64
N ARG A 55 -20.46 5.21 11.72
CA ARG A 55 -19.73 4.31 12.62
C ARG A 55 -20.67 3.80 13.72
N PRO A 56 -20.91 2.48 13.80
CA PRO A 56 -21.81 1.91 14.82
C PRO A 56 -21.30 2.22 16.25
N PHE A 57 -22.23 2.27 17.21
CA PHE A 57 -21.95 2.55 18.62
C PHE A 57 -20.83 1.64 19.16
N ARG A 58 -19.84 2.27 19.80
CA ARG A 58 -18.50 1.69 20.01
C ARG A 58 -18.32 1.31 21.48
N ALA A 59 -18.74 0.10 21.87
CA ALA A 59 -18.32 -0.45 23.16
C ALA A 59 -16.81 -0.73 23.10
N TRP A 60 -16.04 -0.05 23.96
CA TRP A 60 -14.59 -0.04 23.88
C TRP A 60 -13.96 -0.88 24.97
N PHE A 61 -13.59 -2.11 24.65
CA PHE A 61 -12.77 -2.93 25.54
C PHE A 61 -11.30 -2.48 25.45
N GLN A 62 -10.61 -2.50 26.58
CA GLN A 62 -9.16 -2.33 26.67
C GLN A 62 -8.60 -3.67 27.07
N GLU A 63 -7.88 -4.33 26.16
CA GLU A 63 -7.13 -5.52 26.53
C GLU A 63 -5.97 -5.11 27.44
N LYS A 64 -5.97 -5.64 28.66
CA LYS A 64 -4.82 -5.56 29.56
C LYS A 64 -3.93 -6.77 29.30
N TYR A 65 -2.71 -6.52 28.83
CA TYR A 65 -1.72 -7.57 28.65
C TYR A 65 -1.00 -7.80 29.97
N ALA A 66 -1.25 -8.95 30.60
CA ALA A 66 -0.51 -9.41 31.77
C ALA A 66 0.25 -10.68 31.40
N ASN A 67 1.53 -10.53 31.03
CA ASN A 67 2.40 -11.67 30.76
C ASN A 67 3.71 -11.52 31.57
N PRO A 68 3.96 -12.41 32.55
CA PRO A 68 5.15 -12.32 33.41
C PRO A 68 6.47 -12.56 32.67
N TYR A 69 6.43 -13.09 31.44
CA TYR A 69 7.62 -13.37 30.62
C TYR A 69 8.00 -12.22 29.65
N LEU A 70 7.15 -11.19 29.52
CA LEU A 70 7.43 -10.06 28.63
C LEU A 70 8.08 -8.90 29.40
N PRO A 71 9.07 -8.21 28.82
CA PRO A 71 9.66 -7.03 29.44
C PRO A 71 8.62 -5.90 29.50
N ALA A 72 8.73 -5.03 30.51
CA ALA A 72 7.77 -3.95 30.75
C ALA A 72 7.54 -3.04 29.52
N PHE A 73 8.59 -2.75 28.75
CA PHE A 73 8.46 -1.94 27.54
C PHE A 73 7.55 -2.61 26.48
N ALA A 74 7.58 -3.94 26.38
CA ALA A 74 6.78 -4.68 25.41
C ALA A 74 5.31 -4.73 25.83
N LEU A 75 5.04 -4.89 27.13
CA LEU A 75 3.69 -4.81 27.69
C LEU A 75 3.08 -3.42 27.47
N GLU A 76 3.84 -2.37 27.75
CA GLU A 76 3.44 -0.99 27.49
C GLU A 76 3.15 -0.74 26.01
N LEU A 77 4.01 -1.23 25.12
CA LEU A 77 3.81 -1.12 23.68
C LEU A 77 2.53 -1.84 23.22
N LEU A 78 2.26 -3.04 23.75
CA LEU A 78 1.05 -3.80 23.44
C LEU A 78 -0.22 -3.09 23.94
N GLU A 79 -0.18 -2.52 25.14
CA GLU A 79 -1.29 -1.73 25.68
C GLU A 79 -1.54 -0.45 24.87
N ARG A 80 -0.49 0.23 24.41
CA ARG A 80 -0.66 1.37 23.50
C ARG A 80 -1.21 0.91 22.14
N ALA A 81 -0.75 -0.23 21.65
CA ALA A 81 -1.22 -0.79 20.39
C ALA A 81 -2.72 -1.12 20.43
N SER A 82 -3.24 -1.68 21.53
CA SER A 82 -4.68 -1.97 21.70
C SER A 82 -5.55 -0.71 21.74
N LEU A 83 -4.99 0.45 22.09
CA LEU A 83 -5.70 1.72 22.12
C LEU A 83 -5.70 2.48 20.79
N LEU A 84 -4.93 2.02 19.80
CA LEU A 84 -4.70 2.77 18.55
C LEU A 84 -6.00 3.02 17.77
N HIS A 85 -6.91 2.03 17.70
CA HIS A 85 -8.15 2.16 16.94
C HIS A 85 -9.00 3.36 17.42
N ARG A 86 -9.00 3.64 18.72
CA ARG A 86 -9.73 4.78 19.30
C ARG A 86 -9.22 6.12 18.77
N HIS A 87 -7.94 6.19 18.43
CA HIS A 87 -7.26 7.41 18.02
C HIS A 87 -7.23 7.60 16.51
N VAL A 88 -6.99 6.52 15.74
CA VAL A 88 -6.77 6.61 14.30
C VAL A 88 -7.87 5.95 13.47
N GLY A 89 -8.77 5.17 14.07
CA GLY A 89 -9.76 4.36 13.35
C GLY A 89 -10.67 5.19 12.45
N ALA A 90 -11.12 6.37 12.89
CA ALA A 90 -11.94 7.25 12.05
C ALA A 90 -11.20 7.70 10.79
N LEU A 91 -9.94 8.08 10.96
CA LEU A 91 -9.10 8.55 9.88
C LEU A 91 -8.77 7.41 8.91
N VAL A 92 -8.47 6.22 9.43
CA VAL A 92 -8.27 5.01 8.61
C VAL A 92 -9.53 4.69 7.81
N ALA A 93 -10.71 4.69 8.43
CA ALA A 93 -11.98 4.43 7.76
C ALA A 93 -12.27 5.44 6.65
N LEU A 94 -12.04 6.73 6.89
CA LEU A 94 -12.24 7.76 5.88
C LEU A 94 -11.25 7.59 4.71
N VAL A 95 -9.96 7.50 4.99
CA VAL A 95 -8.91 7.41 3.96
C VAL A 95 -9.04 6.11 3.16
N GLN A 96 -9.31 4.99 3.82
CA GLN A 96 -9.53 3.70 3.16
C GLN A 96 -10.78 3.73 2.26
N SER A 97 -11.82 4.50 2.62
CA SER A 97 -13.03 4.63 1.81
C SER A 97 -12.77 5.36 0.49
N PHE A 98 -11.78 6.25 0.42
CA PHE A 98 -11.35 6.85 -0.85
C PHE A 98 -10.73 5.85 -1.84
N ALA A 99 -10.37 4.64 -1.40
CA ALA A 99 -9.90 3.59 -2.30
C ALA A 99 -11.02 3.09 -3.25
N VAL A 100 -12.30 3.34 -2.95
CA VAL A 100 -13.41 3.09 -3.90
C VAL A 100 -13.21 3.86 -5.21
N LEU A 101 -12.59 5.05 -5.16
CA LEU A 101 -12.27 5.79 -6.36
C LEU A 101 -11.28 5.05 -7.27
N GLU A 102 -10.39 4.21 -6.73
CA GLU A 102 -9.47 3.38 -7.54
C GLU A 102 -10.25 2.39 -8.43
N VAL A 103 -11.35 1.85 -7.91
CA VAL A 103 -12.25 0.98 -8.69
C VAL A 103 -12.87 1.78 -9.83
N LEU A 104 -13.31 3.01 -9.57
CA LEU A 104 -13.87 3.88 -10.61
C LEU A 104 -12.82 4.24 -11.65
N HIS A 105 -11.59 4.56 -11.24
CA HIS A 105 -10.50 4.87 -12.18
C HIS A 105 -10.15 3.68 -13.07
N ALA A 106 -10.18 2.46 -12.53
CA ALA A 106 -9.99 1.24 -13.32
C ALA A 106 -11.18 1.00 -14.27
N ALA A 107 -12.42 1.15 -13.79
CA ALA A 107 -13.64 0.94 -14.58
C ALA A 107 -13.78 1.93 -15.75
N LEU A 108 -13.38 3.19 -15.53
CA LEU A 108 -13.35 4.23 -16.56
C LEU A 108 -12.16 4.09 -17.53
N GLY A 109 -11.29 3.09 -17.32
CA GLY A 109 -10.08 2.89 -18.13
C GLY A 109 -9.02 3.98 -17.94
N TRP A 110 -9.14 4.80 -16.90
CA TRP A 110 -8.13 5.82 -16.57
C TRP A 110 -6.86 5.18 -16.06
N VAL A 111 -6.94 4.04 -15.36
CA VAL A 111 -5.78 3.28 -14.90
C VAL A 111 -5.78 1.91 -15.57
N ARG A 112 -4.60 1.45 -15.98
CA ARG A 112 -4.40 0.11 -16.56
C ARG A 112 -4.41 -0.94 -15.45
N SER A 113 -5.59 -1.33 -14.98
CA SER A 113 -5.74 -2.40 -13.99
C SER A 113 -7.01 -3.20 -14.27
N PRO A 114 -7.00 -4.53 -14.13
CA PRO A 114 -8.20 -5.34 -14.30
C PRO A 114 -9.22 -5.00 -13.21
N VAL A 115 -10.40 -4.50 -13.61
CA VAL A 115 -11.44 -4.05 -12.69
C VAL A 115 -11.79 -5.08 -11.61
N PRO A 116 -12.02 -6.38 -11.92
CA PRO A 116 -12.37 -7.36 -10.88
C PRO A 116 -11.28 -7.49 -9.81
N THR A 117 -10.01 -7.42 -10.21
CA THR A 117 -8.91 -7.50 -9.26
C THR A 117 -8.84 -6.28 -8.34
N THR A 118 -9.06 -5.08 -8.89
CA THR A 118 -9.12 -3.85 -8.08
C THR A 118 -10.29 -3.87 -7.12
N VAL A 119 -11.47 -4.36 -7.55
CA VAL A 119 -12.66 -4.50 -6.70
C VAL A 119 -12.36 -5.42 -5.52
N ILE A 120 -11.82 -6.62 -5.76
CA ILE A 120 -11.53 -7.59 -4.70
C ILE A 120 -10.51 -7.03 -3.70
N GLN A 121 -9.46 -6.35 -4.19
CA GLN A 121 -8.44 -5.73 -3.34
C GLN A 121 -9.02 -4.62 -2.45
N VAL A 122 -9.83 -3.73 -3.01
CA VAL A 122 -10.45 -2.63 -2.27
C VAL A 122 -11.52 -3.15 -1.30
N ALA A 123 -12.37 -4.07 -1.75
CA ALA A 123 -13.43 -4.66 -0.94
C ALA A 123 -12.86 -5.43 0.26
N SER A 124 -11.77 -6.19 0.09
CA SER A 124 -11.07 -6.89 1.17
C SER A 124 -10.68 -5.93 2.31
N ARG A 125 -10.06 -4.80 1.97
CA ARG A 125 -9.62 -3.82 2.98
C ARG A 125 -10.77 -3.06 3.60
N LEU A 126 -11.80 -2.72 2.82
CA LEU A 126 -13.02 -2.12 3.36
C LEU A 126 -13.75 -3.07 4.30
N TRP A 127 -13.76 -4.37 4.01
CA TRP A 127 -14.31 -5.39 4.88
C TRP A 127 -13.59 -5.43 6.23
N LEU A 128 -12.26 -5.39 6.25
CA LEU A 128 -11.52 -5.38 7.52
C LEU A 128 -11.73 -4.10 8.34
N VAL A 129 -11.87 -2.95 7.68
CA VAL A 129 -12.13 -1.71 8.39
C VAL A 129 -13.58 -1.69 8.89
N TRP A 130 -14.55 -1.77 8.00
CA TRP A 130 -15.96 -1.56 8.34
C TRP A 130 -16.67 -2.81 8.87
N GLY A 131 -16.38 -3.98 8.31
CA GLY A 131 -17.04 -5.24 8.66
C GLY A 131 -16.45 -5.92 9.90
N ILE A 132 -15.16 -5.68 10.17
CA ILE A 132 -14.42 -6.30 11.27
C ILE A 132 -14.07 -5.27 12.36
N SER A 133 -13.15 -4.34 12.07
CA SER A 133 -12.58 -3.45 13.09
C SER A 133 -13.61 -2.49 13.70
N GLU A 134 -14.54 -1.95 12.91
CA GLU A 134 -15.58 -1.05 13.40
C GLU A 134 -16.75 -1.78 14.09
N ARG A 135 -16.90 -3.08 13.84
CA ARG A 135 -18.04 -3.88 14.33
C ARG A 135 -17.71 -4.70 15.57
N TYR A 136 -16.48 -5.19 15.69
CA TYR A 136 -16.04 -6.08 16.76
C TYR A 136 -15.01 -5.38 17.63
N SER A 137 -15.38 -5.19 18.89
CA SER A 137 -14.53 -4.53 19.89
C SER A 137 -13.24 -5.29 20.18
N GLU A 138 -13.26 -6.61 20.03
CA GLU A 138 -12.15 -7.55 20.18
C GLU A 138 -11.10 -7.31 19.10
N SER A 139 -11.53 -7.01 17.88
CA SER A 139 -10.64 -6.63 16.79
C SER A 139 -10.12 -5.20 16.97
N ALA A 140 -10.98 -4.25 17.35
CA ALA A 140 -10.60 -2.85 17.55
C ALA A 140 -9.58 -2.67 18.69
N GLY A 141 -9.76 -3.43 19.78
CA GLY A 141 -8.93 -3.39 20.99
C GLY A 141 -7.70 -4.29 20.93
N SER A 142 -7.34 -4.82 19.75
CA SER A 142 -6.22 -5.74 19.60
C SER A 142 -4.95 -5.04 19.14
N ALA A 143 -3.81 -5.45 19.69
CA ALA A 143 -2.50 -4.99 19.19
C ALA A 143 -2.27 -5.32 17.70
N PHE A 144 -2.96 -6.34 17.16
CA PHE A 144 -2.89 -6.67 15.74
C PHE A 144 -3.43 -5.54 14.84
N TYR A 145 -4.39 -4.75 15.33
CA TYR A 145 -4.90 -3.60 14.60
C TYR A 145 -3.78 -2.56 14.36
N ALA A 146 -2.94 -2.33 15.36
CA ALA A 146 -1.81 -1.43 15.22
C ALA A 146 -0.77 -1.93 14.21
N SER A 147 -0.43 -3.22 14.24
CA SER A 147 0.48 -3.80 13.24
C SER A 147 -0.09 -3.72 11.82
N MET A 148 -1.39 -3.95 11.66
CA MET A 148 -2.09 -3.84 10.37
C MET A 148 -1.99 -2.42 9.83
N VAL A 149 -2.43 -1.44 10.63
CA VAL A 149 -2.43 -0.02 10.21
C VAL A 149 -1.03 0.49 9.95
N PHE A 150 -0.02 0.07 10.73
CA PHE A 150 1.37 0.40 10.47
C PHE A 150 1.85 -0.16 9.12
N ALA A 151 1.64 -1.46 8.88
CA ALA A 151 2.06 -2.11 7.62
C ALA A 151 1.35 -1.51 6.39
N TRP A 152 0.05 -1.27 6.52
CA TRP A 152 -0.77 -0.63 5.50
C TRP A 152 -0.29 0.78 5.20
N SER A 153 -0.21 1.64 6.21
CA SER A 153 0.13 3.04 6.00
C SER A 153 1.53 3.22 5.39
N LEU A 154 2.51 2.41 5.81
CA LEU A 154 3.85 2.45 5.20
C LEU A 154 3.83 1.97 3.74
N THR A 155 3.13 0.88 3.44
CA THR A 155 2.99 0.36 2.07
C THR A 155 2.27 1.36 1.17
N GLU A 156 1.22 1.99 1.67
CA GLU A 156 0.41 2.97 0.94
C GLU A 156 1.15 4.27 0.67
N CYS A 157 1.93 4.77 1.64
CA CYS A 157 2.81 5.91 1.42
C CYS A 157 3.72 5.68 0.22
N VAL A 158 4.38 4.52 0.16
CA VAL A 158 5.27 4.17 -0.96
C VAL A 158 4.49 4.01 -2.26
N ARG A 159 3.31 3.36 -2.22
CA ARG A 159 2.47 3.09 -3.40
C ARG A 159 2.01 4.38 -4.08
N TYR A 160 1.43 5.30 -3.32
CA TYR A 160 0.89 6.55 -3.85
C TYR A 160 2.00 7.51 -4.28
N SER A 161 3.11 7.60 -3.53
CA SER A 161 4.28 8.37 -3.99
C SER A 161 4.84 7.84 -5.31
N PHE A 162 4.92 6.52 -5.48
CA PHE A 162 5.39 5.91 -6.72
C PHE A 162 4.46 6.24 -7.90
N TYR A 163 3.14 6.13 -7.70
CA TYR A 163 2.16 6.46 -8.75
C TYR A 163 2.14 7.94 -9.11
N ALA A 164 2.20 8.85 -8.13
CA ALA A 164 2.31 10.28 -8.38
C ALA A 164 3.57 10.62 -9.19
N ASN A 165 4.73 10.07 -8.80
CA ASN A 165 5.99 10.29 -9.52
C ASN A 165 5.94 9.76 -10.95
N SER A 166 5.42 8.54 -11.15
CA SER A 166 5.26 7.96 -12.49
C SER A 166 4.35 8.83 -13.38
N LEU A 167 3.26 9.37 -12.82
CA LEU A 167 2.39 10.31 -13.53
C LEU A 167 3.07 11.66 -13.80
N MET A 168 4.03 12.11 -12.99
CA MET A 168 4.83 13.32 -13.26
C MET A 168 5.98 13.08 -14.26
N GLY A 169 6.18 11.83 -14.72
CA GLY A 169 7.29 11.47 -15.62
C GLY A 169 8.65 11.36 -14.92
N SER A 170 8.66 11.34 -13.58
CA SER A 170 9.85 11.11 -12.77
C SER A 170 9.83 9.68 -12.24
N GLU A 171 10.85 8.89 -12.55
CA GLU A 171 10.94 7.51 -12.09
C GLU A 171 12.11 7.34 -11.13
N ASN A 172 11.84 7.37 -9.83
CA ASN A 172 12.85 7.30 -8.78
C ASN A 172 13.20 5.83 -8.43
N ASP A 173 14.50 5.49 -8.50
CA ASP A 173 15.02 4.15 -8.22
C ASP A 173 14.80 3.69 -6.77
N GLY A 174 14.89 4.61 -5.80
CA GLY A 174 14.66 4.31 -4.38
C GLY A 174 13.20 3.96 -4.09
N LEU A 175 12.26 4.69 -4.70
CA LEU A 175 10.82 4.40 -4.58
C LEU A 175 10.44 3.08 -5.26
N LEU A 176 11.05 2.79 -6.42
CA LEU A 176 10.92 1.50 -7.10
C LEU A 176 11.44 0.37 -6.21
N TRP A 177 12.63 0.54 -5.64
CA TRP A 177 13.22 -0.43 -4.73
C TRP A 177 12.34 -0.68 -3.51
N ALA A 178 11.88 0.38 -2.84
CA ALA A 178 11.02 0.30 -1.67
C ALA A 178 9.72 -0.46 -2.00
N ARG A 179 9.06 -0.11 -3.11
CA ARG A 179 7.82 -0.75 -3.57
C ARG A 179 7.98 -2.26 -3.76
N TYR A 180 9.10 -2.69 -4.34
CA TYR A 180 9.33 -4.11 -4.66
C TYR A 180 10.13 -4.87 -3.61
N THR A 181 10.55 -4.25 -2.49
CA THR A 181 11.37 -4.91 -1.47
C THR A 181 10.75 -4.85 -0.07
N LEU A 182 10.03 -3.78 0.29
CA LEU A 182 9.42 -3.67 1.63
C LEU A 182 8.41 -4.78 1.93
N PHE A 183 7.84 -5.41 0.90
CA PHE A 183 6.89 -6.50 1.08
C PHE A 183 7.48 -7.69 1.85
N TYR A 184 8.80 -7.92 1.84
CA TYR A 184 9.41 -9.02 2.62
C TYR A 184 9.05 -8.96 4.11
N VAL A 185 8.93 -7.75 4.67
CA VAL A 185 8.56 -7.53 6.09
C VAL A 185 7.10 -7.13 6.21
N LEU A 186 6.64 -6.19 5.38
CA LEU A 186 5.31 -5.61 5.54
C LEU A 186 4.19 -6.55 5.13
N TYR A 187 4.45 -7.49 4.21
CA TYR A 187 3.41 -8.42 3.77
C TYR A 187 3.05 -9.46 4.84
N PRO A 188 4.00 -10.19 5.46
CA PRO A 188 3.68 -11.05 6.59
C PRO A 188 3.08 -10.29 7.78
N LEU A 189 3.61 -9.09 8.08
CA LEU A 189 3.11 -8.25 9.16
C LEU A 189 1.66 -7.82 8.93
N GLY A 190 1.38 -7.23 7.78
CA GLY A 190 0.05 -6.77 7.40
C GLY A 190 -0.93 -7.93 7.29
N ALA A 191 -0.69 -8.85 6.35
CA ALA A 191 -1.64 -9.90 6.05
C ALA A 191 -1.81 -10.93 7.19
N GLY A 192 -0.77 -11.13 8.01
CA GLY A 192 -0.87 -11.91 9.24
C GLY A 192 -1.73 -11.23 10.30
N SER A 193 -1.56 -9.91 10.49
CA SER A 193 -2.39 -9.14 11.42
C SER A 193 -3.86 -9.08 11.00
N GLU A 194 -4.14 -8.96 9.71
CA GLU A 194 -5.50 -9.04 9.14
C GLU A 194 -6.18 -10.38 9.48
N ALA A 195 -5.46 -11.49 9.31
CA ALA A 195 -5.96 -12.81 9.64
C ALA A 195 -6.25 -12.96 11.15
N MET A 196 -5.37 -12.44 12.00
CA MET A 196 -5.56 -12.48 13.46
C MET A 196 -6.75 -11.65 13.92
N LEU A 197 -6.95 -10.47 13.33
CA LEU A 197 -8.12 -9.63 13.63
C LEU A 197 -9.43 -10.33 13.30
N MET A 198 -9.49 -11.01 12.15
CA MET A 198 -10.63 -11.85 11.79
C MET A 198 -10.80 -13.03 12.75
N PHE A 199 -9.71 -13.68 13.14
CA PHE A 199 -9.78 -14.81 14.07
C PHE A 199 -10.31 -14.41 15.45
N GLN A 200 -9.94 -13.22 15.94
CA GLN A 200 -10.38 -12.71 17.25
C GLN A 200 -11.88 -12.41 17.32
N THR A 201 -12.59 -12.28 16.20
CA THR A 201 -14.04 -12.09 16.19
C THR A 201 -14.82 -13.39 16.34
N LEU A 202 -14.16 -14.54 16.23
CA LEU A 202 -14.80 -15.86 16.35
C LEU A 202 -15.20 -16.15 17.81
N PRO A 203 -16.30 -16.90 18.04
CA PRO A 203 -16.66 -17.36 19.37
C PRO A 203 -15.51 -18.14 20.03
N LYS A 204 -15.29 -17.91 21.33
CA LYS A 204 -14.25 -18.59 22.12
C LYS A 204 -14.54 -20.07 22.38
N VAL A 205 -15.77 -20.51 22.11
CA VAL A 205 -16.20 -21.91 22.21
C VAL A 205 -16.15 -22.57 20.84
N LEU A 206 -15.72 -23.83 20.79
CA LEU A 206 -15.64 -24.57 19.54
C LEU A 206 -17.04 -24.90 19.00
N PRO A 207 -17.23 -24.95 17.66
CA PRO A 207 -18.54 -25.16 17.05
C PRO A 207 -19.25 -26.44 17.52
N TRP A 208 -18.49 -27.50 17.83
CA TRP A 208 -19.03 -28.78 18.29
C TRP A 208 -19.37 -28.82 19.78
N ASN A 209 -18.87 -27.86 20.58
CA ASN A 209 -19.19 -27.76 22.00
C ASN A 209 -20.47 -26.94 22.23
N ASP A 210 -20.64 -25.86 21.47
CA ASP A 210 -21.85 -25.04 21.49
C ASP A 210 -22.16 -24.52 20.07
N PRO A 211 -22.95 -25.28 19.28
CA PRO A 211 -23.34 -24.87 17.94
C PRO A 211 -24.18 -23.58 17.90
N SER A 212 -24.86 -23.25 19.00
CA SER A 212 -25.77 -22.09 19.07
C SER A 212 -25.03 -20.75 19.14
N ALA A 213 -23.78 -20.76 19.62
CA ALA A 213 -22.90 -19.60 19.66
C ALA A 213 -22.35 -19.19 18.28
N TRP A 214 -22.53 -20.03 17.25
CA TRP A 214 -21.95 -19.83 15.92
C TRP A 214 -22.98 -19.34 14.90
N SER A 215 -22.74 -18.15 14.34
CA SER A 215 -23.52 -17.65 13.21
C SER A 215 -22.94 -18.10 11.87
N ALA A 216 -23.73 -18.04 10.78
CA ALA A 216 -23.25 -18.29 9.42
C ALA A 216 -22.05 -17.39 9.04
N GLY A 217 -22.03 -16.15 9.54
CA GLY A 217 -20.89 -15.23 9.36
C GLY A 217 -19.61 -15.73 10.03
N ASN A 218 -19.71 -16.32 11.22
CA ASN A 218 -18.55 -16.85 11.94
C ASN A 218 -17.93 -18.05 11.17
N TYR A 219 -18.77 -18.92 10.60
CA TYR A 219 -18.30 -20.00 9.73
C TYR A 219 -17.60 -19.48 8.47
N ALA A 220 -18.14 -18.42 7.85
CA ALA A 220 -17.51 -17.78 6.69
C ALA A 220 -16.14 -17.18 7.05
N ILE A 221 -16.03 -16.50 8.19
CA ILE A 221 -14.75 -15.96 8.69
C ILE A 221 -13.75 -17.08 8.97
N LEU A 222 -14.17 -18.17 9.62
CA LEU A 222 -13.31 -19.31 9.89
C LEU A 222 -12.81 -19.97 8.59
N PHE A 223 -13.70 -20.17 7.62
CA PHE A 223 -13.34 -20.69 6.31
C PHE A 223 -12.33 -19.80 5.59
N LEU A 224 -12.57 -18.47 5.57
CA LEU A 224 -11.63 -17.50 5.01
C LEU A 224 -10.28 -17.56 5.71
N PHE A 225 -10.25 -17.64 7.05
CA PHE A 225 -9.02 -17.75 7.83
C PHE A 225 -8.19 -18.99 7.46
N VAL A 226 -8.83 -20.15 7.26
CA VAL A 226 -8.14 -21.39 6.86
C VAL A 226 -7.55 -21.26 5.45
N ILE A 227 -8.31 -20.73 4.49
CA ILE A 227 -7.85 -20.55 3.09
C ILE A 227 -6.81 -19.44 2.96
N TRP A 228 -6.81 -18.49 3.89
CA TRP A 228 -5.92 -17.33 3.86
C TRP A 228 -4.45 -17.76 3.81
N TRP A 229 -4.04 -18.75 4.60
CA TRP A 229 -2.63 -19.16 4.71
C TRP A 229 -2.02 -19.68 3.40
N PRO A 230 -2.65 -20.64 2.67
CA PRO A 230 -2.22 -20.99 1.32
C PRO A 230 -2.21 -19.79 0.35
N GLY A 231 -3.23 -18.93 0.43
CA GLY A 231 -3.33 -17.73 -0.41
C GLY A 231 -2.15 -16.77 -0.20
N LEU A 232 -1.75 -16.55 1.05
CA LEU A 232 -0.58 -15.74 1.40
C LEU A 232 0.70 -16.32 0.82
N TYR A 233 0.90 -17.63 0.92
CA TYR A 233 2.09 -18.27 0.37
C TYR A 233 2.19 -18.10 -1.15
N VAL A 234 1.09 -18.30 -1.88
CA VAL A 234 1.04 -18.14 -3.34
C VAL A 234 1.30 -16.69 -3.75
N MET A 235 0.63 -15.73 -3.09
CA MET A 235 0.77 -14.32 -3.42
C MET A 235 2.16 -13.78 -3.05
N TYR A 236 2.72 -14.19 -1.91
CA TYR A 236 4.08 -13.85 -1.50
C TYR A 236 5.12 -14.38 -2.50
N SER A 237 4.98 -15.64 -2.90
CA SER A 237 5.85 -16.25 -3.92
C SER A 237 5.75 -15.50 -5.26
N HIS A 238 4.56 -15.04 -5.63
CA HIS A 238 4.36 -14.22 -6.81
C HIS A 238 5.04 -12.85 -6.70
N MET A 239 4.98 -12.19 -5.54
CA MET A 239 5.67 -10.90 -5.31
C MET A 239 7.19 -11.02 -5.41
N ILE A 240 7.78 -12.13 -4.94
CA ILE A 240 9.22 -12.41 -5.12
C ILE A 240 9.58 -12.49 -6.60
N ARG A 241 8.74 -13.14 -7.42
CA ARG A 241 8.91 -13.20 -8.87
C ARG A 241 8.71 -11.83 -9.53
N GLN A 242 7.78 -11.01 -9.04
CA GLN A 242 7.59 -9.64 -9.52
C GLN A 242 8.82 -8.78 -9.23
N ARG A 243 9.40 -8.88 -8.03
CA ARG A 243 10.64 -8.20 -7.66
C ARG A 243 11.78 -8.57 -8.60
N SER A 244 12.02 -9.86 -8.82
CA SER A 244 13.12 -10.29 -9.69
C SER A 244 12.95 -9.80 -11.13
N ARG A 245 11.71 -9.70 -11.62
CA ARG A 245 11.40 -9.12 -12.94
C ARG A 245 11.62 -7.61 -13.02
N ALA A 246 11.28 -6.87 -11.96
CA ALA A 246 11.35 -5.41 -11.92
C ALA A 246 12.78 -4.90 -11.62
N LEU A 247 13.44 -5.45 -10.60
CA LEU A 247 14.74 -4.98 -10.11
C LEU A 247 15.92 -5.81 -10.64
N GLY A 248 15.70 -7.07 -11.04
CA GLY A 248 16.78 -7.99 -11.40
C GLY A 248 17.45 -8.63 -10.18
N ARG A 249 18.74 -8.97 -10.29
CA ARG A 249 19.53 -9.59 -9.22
C ARG A 249 20.18 -8.53 -8.31
N GLY A 250 20.51 -8.93 -7.08
CA GLY A 250 21.14 -8.08 -6.07
C GLY A 250 20.14 -7.34 -5.16
N PHE A 251 20.67 -6.67 -4.13
CA PHE A 251 19.87 -5.95 -3.13
C PHE A 251 19.18 -4.72 -3.73
N TRP A 252 19.93 -3.87 -4.44
CA TRP A 252 19.43 -2.65 -5.10
C TRP A 252 18.80 -2.88 -6.48
N GLY A 253 19.06 -4.04 -7.09
CA GLY A 253 18.61 -4.37 -8.44
C GLY A 253 19.53 -3.80 -9.53
N SER A 254 20.10 -4.66 -10.37
CA SER A 254 21.02 -4.25 -11.44
C SER A 254 20.32 -3.86 -12.75
N LYS A 255 19.07 -4.26 -12.95
CA LYS A 255 18.41 -4.27 -14.26
C LYS A 255 18.30 -2.88 -14.88
N ARG A 256 17.82 -1.90 -14.11
CA ARG A 256 17.60 -0.54 -14.60
C ARG A 256 18.92 0.20 -14.86
N THR A 257 19.95 -0.09 -14.06
CA THR A 257 21.31 0.43 -14.27
C THR A 257 21.91 -0.14 -15.55
N GLU A 258 21.73 -1.44 -15.81
CA GLU A 258 22.16 -2.07 -17.07
C GLU A 258 21.42 -1.51 -18.28
N GLU A 259 20.10 -1.30 -18.20
CA GLU A 259 19.30 -0.69 -19.26
C GLU A 259 19.75 0.74 -19.56
N ARG A 260 20.01 1.56 -18.54
CA ARG A 260 20.56 2.93 -18.71
C ARG A 260 21.94 2.91 -19.35
N LYS A 261 22.83 1.99 -18.94
CA LYS A 261 24.15 1.83 -19.55
C LYS A 261 24.03 1.44 -21.03
N LYS A 262 23.19 0.46 -21.37
CA LYS A 262 22.93 0.06 -22.76
C LYS A 262 22.38 1.21 -23.59
N ALA A 263 21.41 1.96 -23.06
CA ALA A 263 20.85 3.12 -23.75
C ALA A 263 21.88 4.23 -23.99
N ALA A 264 22.78 4.48 -23.02
CA ALA A 264 23.88 5.43 -23.16
C ALA A 264 24.86 5.02 -24.25
N VAL A 265 25.25 3.74 -24.28
CA VAL A 265 26.13 3.17 -25.33
C VAL A 265 25.48 3.32 -26.71
N ILE A 266 24.20 2.99 -26.86
CA ILE A 266 23.47 3.14 -28.14
C ILE A 266 23.40 4.62 -28.56
N LYS A 267 23.15 5.53 -27.61
CA LYS A 267 23.11 6.96 -27.88
C LYS A 267 24.47 7.50 -28.33
N GLU A 268 25.55 7.04 -27.70
CA GLU A 268 26.91 7.42 -28.07
C GLU A 268 27.30 6.85 -29.45
N ALA A 269 26.97 5.59 -29.74
CA ALA A 269 27.20 4.98 -31.04
C ALA A 269 26.46 5.73 -32.16
N ARG A 270 25.19 6.13 -31.93
CA ARG A 270 24.43 6.97 -32.87
C ARG A 270 25.08 8.34 -33.08
N ARG A 271 25.61 8.95 -32.01
CA ARG A 271 26.29 10.26 -32.10
C ARG A 271 27.59 10.16 -32.89
N ARG A 272 28.38 9.09 -32.70
CA ARG A 272 29.61 8.84 -33.46
C ARG A 272 29.29 8.58 -34.93
N GLY A 273 28.38 7.66 -35.24
CA GLY A 273 27.98 7.41 -36.62
C GLY A 273 27.40 8.63 -37.34
N ALA A 274 26.62 9.47 -36.65
CA ALA A 274 26.14 10.73 -37.21
C ALA A 274 27.28 11.73 -37.49
N LYS A 275 28.33 11.73 -36.66
CA LYS A 275 29.53 12.54 -36.87
C LYS A 275 30.34 12.02 -38.07
N ASP A 276 30.55 10.71 -38.16
CA ASP A 276 31.29 10.09 -39.25
C ASP A 276 30.61 10.35 -40.62
N ILE A 277 29.28 10.34 -40.68
CA ILE A 277 28.50 10.70 -41.87
C ILE A 277 28.66 12.19 -42.23
N ALA A 278 28.62 13.08 -41.24
CA ALA A 278 28.81 14.51 -41.46
C ALA A 278 30.23 14.83 -41.97
N ASP A 279 31.24 14.17 -41.41
CA ASP A 279 32.64 14.33 -41.82
C ASP A 279 32.86 13.79 -43.26
N ALA A 280 32.24 12.67 -43.64
CA ALA A 280 32.28 12.13 -45.00
C ALA A 280 31.51 12.98 -46.04
N SER A 281 30.41 13.62 -45.61
CA SER A 281 29.65 14.58 -46.43
C SER A 281 30.43 15.87 -46.68
N TRP A 282 31.19 16.35 -45.69
CA TRP A 282 32.08 17.50 -45.87
C TRP A 282 33.23 17.16 -46.83
N ALA A 283 33.84 15.98 -46.68
CA ALA A 283 34.93 15.53 -47.54
C ALA A 283 34.52 15.31 -49.01
N THR A 284 33.25 15.05 -49.30
CA THR A 284 32.71 14.88 -50.66
C THR A 284 32.10 16.17 -51.24
N GLY A 285 31.98 17.24 -50.45
CA GLY A 285 31.33 18.51 -50.82
C GLY A 285 32.21 19.56 -51.49
N GLU A 286 33.54 19.38 -51.54
CA GLU A 286 34.46 20.30 -52.22
C GLU A 286 34.94 19.73 -53.57
N SER A 287 34.06 19.63 -54.57
CA SER A 287 34.53 19.50 -55.98
C SER A 287 33.59 20.04 -57.07
N SER A 288 32.55 20.83 -56.76
CA SER A 288 31.62 21.36 -57.77
C SER A 288 31.45 22.89 -57.74
N SER A 289 32.53 23.63 -57.50
CA SER A 289 32.59 25.07 -57.79
C SER A 289 33.89 25.38 -58.50
N LYS A 290 33.90 25.18 -59.83
CA LYS A 290 34.77 25.84 -60.83
C LYS A 290 34.67 25.10 -62.16
N LYS A 291 33.68 25.48 -62.96
CA LYS A 291 33.71 25.52 -64.43
C LYS A 291 32.31 25.94 -64.84
N ASP A 292 32.15 27.24 -65.09
CA ASP A 292 31.57 27.73 -66.33
C ASP A 292 31.98 29.20 -66.45
N LYS A 293 32.87 29.42 -67.42
CA LYS A 293 33.23 30.70 -68.01
C LYS A 293 32.37 30.89 -69.25
#